data_AF-A0A564G0D5-F1
#
_entry.id   AF-A0A564G0D5-F1
#
_cell.length_a   1.000
_cell.length_b   1.000
_cell.length_c   1.000
_cell.angle_alpha   90.00
_cell.angle_beta   90.00
_cell.angle_gamma   90.00
#
_symmetry.space_group_name_H-M   'P 1'
#
loop_
_entity.id
_entity.type
_entity.pdbx_description
1 polymer ?
#
loop_
_entity_poly.entity_id
_entity_poly.type
_entity_poly.pdbx_seq_one_letter_code
_entity_poly.pdbx_strand_id
1 'polypeptide(L)'
;MDERGVLDLDWIRSTNLALHKERDDLVLADRHICEGEERVAQQVARIAQMSEQGQDTTRAKDLLKTLEAALVQWHVHRQIILETIARHSASLPGQAI
;
A
#
# COMPACT_ATOMS: atom_id res chain seq x y z
N MET A 1 11.85 -37.09 19.47
CA MET A 1 11.43 -35.83 18.83
C MET A 1 10.19 -35.40 19.58
N ASP A 2 10.23 -34.26 20.27
CA ASP A 2 9.16 -33.83 21.17
C ASP A 2 8.08 -33.03 20.42
N GLU A 3 6.85 -33.04 20.95
CA GLU A 3 5.72 -32.29 20.36
C GLU A 3 5.97 -30.76 20.40
N ARG A 4 6.89 -30.30 21.27
CA ARG A 4 7.28 -28.90 21.36
C ARG A 4 8.14 -28.42 20.18
N GLY A 5 9.04 -29.25 19.64
CA GLY A 5 9.86 -28.89 18.47
C GLY A 5 9.09 -28.85 17.15
N VAL A 6 7.99 -29.60 17.03
CA VAL A 6 7.14 -29.61 15.81
C VAL A 6 6.23 -28.38 15.76
N LEU A 7 5.64 -27.99 16.90
CA LEU A 7 4.79 -26.79 17.00
C LEU A 7 5.57 -25.50 16.75
N ASP A 8 6.85 -25.45 17.13
CA ASP A 8 7.75 -24.32 16.87
C ASP A 8 8.03 -24.13 15.36
N LEU A 9 8.30 -25.23 14.63
CA LEU A 9 8.54 -25.19 13.18
C LEU A 9 7.29 -24.83 12.38
N ASP A 10 6.11 -25.34 12.74
CA ASP A 10 4.86 -25.00 12.08
C ASP A 10 4.46 -23.54 12.32
N TRP A 11 4.71 -23.02 13.53
CA TRP A 11 4.52 -21.60 13.85
C TRP A 11 5.48 -20.69 13.06
N ILE A 12 6.78 -21.04 12.98
CA ILE A 12 7.78 -20.32 12.17
C ILE A 12 7.39 -20.32 10.69
N ARG A 13 6.94 -21.46 10.16
CA ARG A 13 6.51 -21.60 8.77
C ARG A 13 5.27 -20.75 8.47
N SER A 14 4.28 -20.78 9.37
CA SER A 14 3.06 -19.98 9.25
C SER A 14 3.36 -18.47 9.28
N THR A 15 4.21 -18.04 10.20
CA THR A 15 4.61 -16.63 10.35
C THR A 15 5.40 -16.14 9.13
N ASN A 16 6.30 -16.97 8.58
CA ASN A 16 7.04 -16.65 7.35
C ASN A 16 6.12 -16.54 6.12
N LEU A 17 5.11 -17.41 6.00
CA LEU A 17 4.15 -17.34 4.90
C LEU A 17 3.30 -16.05 4.98
N ALA A 18 2.85 -15.68 6.18
CA ALA A 18 2.12 -14.43 6.40
C ALA A 18 2.99 -13.22 6.04
N LEU A 19 4.26 -13.17 6.50
CA LEU A 19 5.19 -12.11 6.15
C LEU A 19 5.47 -11.99 4.65
N HIS A 20 5.53 -13.10 3.92
CA HIS A 20 5.72 -13.06 2.47
C HIS A 20 4.52 -12.42 1.77
N LYS A 21 3.30 -12.82 2.16
CA LYS A 21 2.08 -12.23 1.64
C LYS A 21 2.01 -10.72 1.91
N GLU A 22 2.27 -10.28 3.15
CA GLU A 22 2.24 -8.85 3.48
C GLU A 22 3.27 -8.05 2.66
N ARG A 23 4.43 -8.65 2.32
CA ARG A 23 5.42 -8.01 1.45
C ARG A 23 4.94 -7.91 0.00
N ASP A 24 4.28 -8.93 -0.52
CA ASP A 24 3.69 -8.88 -1.86
C ASP A 24 2.58 -7.82 -1.93
N ASP A 25 1.72 -7.76 -0.91
CA ASP A 25 0.68 -6.75 -0.78
C ASP A 25 1.28 -5.34 -0.67
N LEU A 26 2.44 -5.17 0.00
CA LEU A 26 3.17 -3.90 0.05
C LEU A 26 3.68 -3.47 -1.33
N VAL A 27 4.29 -4.39 -2.11
CA VAL A 27 4.76 -4.08 -3.47
C VAL A 27 3.59 -3.65 -4.36
N LEU A 28 2.44 -4.32 -4.23
CA LEU A 28 1.24 -3.95 -4.98
C LEU A 28 0.71 -2.58 -4.55
N ALA A 29 0.68 -2.29 -3.24
CA ALA A 29 0.27 -0.99 -2.71
C ALA A 29 1.18 0.14 -3.21
N ASP A 30 2.50 -0.05 -3.18
CA ASP A 30 3.48 0.90 -3.71
C ASP A 30 3.25 1.18 -5.20
N ARG A 31 3.00 0.13 -5.99
CA ARG A 31 2.68 0.28 -7.41
C ARG A 31 1.40 1.10 -7.62
N HIS A 32 0.33 0.79 -6.90
CA HIS A 32 -0.94 1.52 -7.03
C HIS A 32 -0.80 2.99 -6.65
N ILE A 33 -0.01 3.29 -5.62
CA ILE A 33 0.31 4.68 -5.22
C ILE A 33 1.05 5.40 -6.35
N CYS A 34 2.13 4.84 -6.88
CA CYS A 34 2.88 5.46 -7.98
C CYS A 34 2.00 5.72 -9.21
N GLU A 35 1.23 4.72 -9.65
CA GLU A 35 0.31 4.91 -10.77
C GLU A 35 -0.82 5.92 -10.44
N GLY A 36 -1.23 6.01 -9.17
CA GLY A 36 -2.21 6.98 -8.69
C GLY A 36 -1.69 8.42 -8.74
N GLU A 37 -0.49 8.65 -8.23
CA GLU A 37 0.22 9.93 -8.27
C GLU A 37 0.37 10.42 -9.72
N GLU A 38 0.74 9.51 -10.64
CA GLU A 38 0.83 9.84 -12.06
C GLU A 38 -0.52 10.29 -12.63
N ARG A 39 -1.60 9.58 -12.32
CA ARG A 39 -2.96 9.95 -12.77
C ARG A 39 -3.40 11.31 -12.19
N VAL A 40 -3.08 11.59 -10.94
CA VAL A 40 -3.33 12.91 -10.31
C VAL A 40 -2.58 14.00 -11.06
N ALA A 41 -1.28 13.82 -11.31
CA ALA A 41 -0.47 14.79 -12.04
C ALA A 41 -1.00 15.05 -13.46
N GLN A 42 -1.34 13.99 -14.20
CA GLN A 42 -1.95 14.09 -15.53
C GLN A 42 -3.28 14.85 -15.48
N GLN A 43 -4.11 14.59 -14.49
CA GLN A 43 -5.41 15.26 -14.35
C GLN A 43 -5.26 16.75 -13.99
N VAL A 44 -4.29 17.11 -13.16
CA VAL A 44 -3.93 18.51 -12.87
C VAL A 44 -3.52 19.22 -14.15
N ALA A 45 -2.62 18.63 -14.94
CA ALA A 45 -2.18 19.20 -16.21
C ALA A 45 -3.36 19.38 -17.19
N ARG A 46 -4.27 18.39 -17.25
CA ARG A 46 -5.48 18.47 -18.06
C ARG A 46 -6.40 19.61 -17.64
N ILE A 47 -6.62 19.79 -16.33
CA ILE A 47 -7.44 20.89 -15.82
C ILE A 47 -6.84 22.25 -16.18
N ALA A 48 -5.51 22.39 -16.07
CA ALA A 48 -4.82 23.62 -16.46
C ALA A 48 -5.04 23.93 -17.95
N GLN A 49 -4.82 22.95 -18.83
CA GLN A 49 -5.05 23.09 -20.27
C GLN A 49 -6.51 23.45 -20.61
N MET A 50 -7.47 22.76 -19.99
CA MET A 50 -8.91 23.05 -20.19
C MET A 50 -9.25 24.48 -19.74
N SER A 51 -8.68 24.93 -18.62
CA SER A 51 -8.89 26.27 -18.10
C SER A 51 -8.33 27.35 -19.03
N GLU A 52 -7.14 27.14 -19.60
CA GLU A 52 -6.53 28.05 -20.58
C GLU A 52 -7.38 28.15 -21.85
N GLN A 53 -8.06 27.08 -22.23
CA GLN A 53 -8.97 27.02 -23.37
C GLN A 53 -10.38 27.56 -23.05
N GLY A 54 -10.63 28.04 -21.83
CA GLY A 54 -11.94 28.55 -21.41
C GLY A 54 -13.03 27.47 -21.31
N GLN A 55 -12.65 26.19 -21.20
CA GLN A 55 -13.58 25.07 -21.07
C GLN A 55 -14.09 24.93 -19.64
N ASP A 56 -15.28 24.33 -19.48
CA ASP A 56 -15.78 23.97 -18.15
C ASP A 56 -14.92 22.87 -17.52
N THR A 57 -14.34 23.18 -16.35
CA THR A 57 -13.44 22.29 -15.61
C THR A 57 -14.13 21.55 -14.46
N THR A 58 -15.43 21.74 -14.24
CA THR A 58 -16.14 21.24 -13.05
C THR A 58 -15.99 19.73 -12.89
N ARG A 59 -16.34 18.95 -13.92
CA ARG A 59 -16.22 17.48 -13.88
C ARG A 59 -14.78 17.00 -13.76
N ALA A 60 -13.84 17.71 -14.39
CA ALA A 60 -12.43 17.37 -14.31
C ALA A 60 -11.88 17.56 -12.89
N LYS A 61 -12.32 18.61 -12.18
CA LYS A 61 -11.97 18.87 -10.78
C LYS A 61 -12.62 17.85 -9.83
N ASP A 62 -13.84 17.41 -10.09
CA ASP A 62 -14.48 16.36 -9.28
C ASP A 62 -13.77 15.01 -9.42
N LEU A 63 -13.32 14.68 -10.64
CA LEU A 63 -12.48 13.51 -10.86
C LEU A 63 -11.15 13.63 -10.11
N LEU A 64 -10.50 14.80 -10.14
CA LEU A 64 -9.27 15.03 -9.40
C LEU A 64 -9.45 14.78 -7.89
N LYS A 65 -10.51 15.32 -7.29
CA LYS A 65 -10.83 15.08 -5.86
C LYS A 65 -11.02 13.60 -5.56
N THR A 66 -11.64 12.86 -6.48
CA THR A 66 -11.85 11.41 -6.33
C THR A 66 -10.53 10.65 -6.36
N LEU A 67 -9.62 11.02 -7.29
CA LEU A 67 -8.29 10.43 -7.39
C LEU A 67 -7.46 10.73 -6.14
N GLU A 68 -7.49 11.98 -5.64
CA GLU A 68 -6.79 12.38 -4.41
C GLU A 68 -7.31 11.61 -3.19
N ALA A 69 -8.64 11.46 -3.06
CA ALA A 69 -9.24 10.69 -1.98
C ALA A 69 -8.84 9.22 -2.03
N ALA A 70 -8.82 8.60 -3.23
CA ALA A 70 -8.37 7.23 -3.41
C ALA A 70 -6.89 7.07 -3.02
N LEU A 71 -6.04 8.03 -3.41
CA LEU A 71 -4.60 8.01 -3.10
C LEU A 71 -4.36 8.07 -1.59
N VAL A 72 -5.11 8.90 -0.86
CA VAL A 72 -5.08 8.92 0.62
C VAL A 72 -5.42 7.53 1.20
N GLN A 73 -6.46 6.87 0.68
CA GLN A 73 -6.81 5.52 1.16
C GLN A 73 -5.71 4.50 0.87
N TRP A 74 -5.03 4.58 -0.27
CA TRP A 74 -3.91 3.70 -0.59
C TRP A 74 -2.70 3.93 0.33
N HIS A 75 -2.37 5.18 0.68
CA HIS A 75 -1.33 5.45 1.67
C HIS A 75 -1.69 4.91 3.05
N VAL A 76 -2.95 5.03 3.49
CA VAL A 76 -3.42 4.45 4.74
C VAL A 76 -3.28 2.92 4.71
N HIS A 77 -3.70 2.28 3.62
CA HIS A 77 -3.57 0.83 3.46
C HIS A 77 -2.12 0.37 3.51
N ARG A 78 -1.22 1.05 2.80
CA ARG A 78 0.22 0.80 2.83
C ARG A 78 0.78 0.86 4.25
N GLN A 79 0.37 1.86 5.03
CA GLN A 79 0.82 2.02 6.41
C GLN A 79 0.35 0.86 7.30
N ILE A 80 -0.88 0.39 7.13
CA ILE A 80 -1.41 -0.79 7.84
C ILE A 80 -0.59 -2.05 7.52
N ILE A 81 -0.21 -2.25 6.26
CA ILE A 81 0.63 -3.38 5.84
C ILE A 81 2.01 -3.29 6.53
N LEU A 82 2.65 -2.12 6.49
CA LEU A 82 3.96 -1.91 7.14
C LEU A 82 3.93 -2.19 8.64
N GLU A 83 2.89 -1.73 9.33
CA GLU A 83 2.69 -2.01 10.75
C GLU A 83 2.48 -3.50 11.02
N THR A 84 1.78 -4.19 10.13
CA THR A 84 1.55 -5.64 10.23
C THR A 84 2.86 -6.42 10.03
N ILE A 85 3.66 -6.05 9.03
CA ILE A 85 5.01 -6.59 8.83
C ILE A 85 5.86 -6.35 10.08
N ALA A 86 5.88 -5.14 10.62
CA ALA A 86 6.68 -4.79 11.80
C ALA A 86 6.30 -5.64 13.03
N ARG A 87 4.99 -5.81 13.30
CA ARG A 87 4.50 -6.66 14.40
C ARG A 87 4.93 -8.12 14.24
N HIS A 88 4.79 -8.69 13.05
CA HIS A 88 5.18 -10.08 12.79
C HIS A 88 6.70 -10.27 12.81
N SER A 89 7.47 -9.26 12.37
CA SER A 89 8.94 -9.28 12.43
C SER A 89 9.44 -9.27 13.87
N ALA A 90 8.86 -8.42 14.72
CA ALA A 90 9.23 -8.31 16.14
C ALA A 90 8.82 -9.54 16.97
N SER A 91 7.82 -10.29 16.51
CA SER A 91 7.34 -11.49 17.19
C SER A 91 8.15 -12.76 16.86
N LEU A 92 9.10 -12.71 15.92
CA LEU A 92 10.03 -13.82 15.63
C LEU A 92 11.11 -13.90 16.72
N PRO A 93 11.16 -14.96 17.56
CA PRO A 93 12.23 -15.13 18.52
C PRO A 93 13.55 -15.39 17.77
N GLY A 94 14.50 -14.44 17.85
CA GLY A 94 15.88 -14.66 17.37
C GLY A 94 16.53 -13.59 16.48
N GLN A 95 15.94 -12.42 16.25
CA GLN A 95 16.61 -11.30 15.54
C GLN A 95 16.89 -10.08 16.43
N ALA A 96 17.27 -10.33 17.69
CA ALA A 96 18.01 -9.35 18.48
C ALA A 96 19.49 -9.75 18.46
N ILE A 97 20.24 -9.26 17.46
CA ILE A 97 21.70 -9.14 17.51
C ILE A 97 22.05 -7.75 16.97
#